data_AF-A0A5K1CKU3-F1
#
_entry.id   AF-A0A5K1CKU3-F1
#
_cell.length_a   1.000
_cell.length_b   1.000
_cell.length_c   1.000
_cell.angle_alpha   90.00
_cell.angle_beta   90.00
_cell.angle_gamma   90.00
#
_symmetry.space_group_name_H-M   'P 1'
#
loop_
_entity.id
_entity.type
_entity.pdbx_description
1 polymer ?
#
loop_
_entity_poly.entity_id
_entity_poly.type
_entity_poly.pdbx_seq_one_letter_code
_entity_poly.pdbx_strand_id
1 'polypeptide(L)' 'VRLEQGSVTALIEDCGIIKGVKYKSMNGDEVEAYAPLTVVCDGCFSNLRRSLCYPK' A
#
# COMPACT_ATOMS: atom_id res chain seq x y z
N VAL A 1 11.31 3.18 15.02
CA VAL A 1 10.46 2.51 14.01
C VAL A 1 9.06 2.39 14.59
N ARG A 2 8.01 2.76 13.85
CA ARG A 2 6.61 2.59 14.27
C ARG A 2 6.03 1.41 13.49
N LEU A 3 5.46 0.45 14.20
CA LEU A 3 4.80 -0.71 13.60
C LEU A 3 3.30 -0.55 13.84
N GLU A 4 2.52 -0.80 12.79
CA GLU A 4 1.06 -0.75 12.85
C GLU A 4 0.49 -2.02 12.23
N GLN A 5 -0.51 -2.58 12.90
CA GLN A 5 -1.23 -3.73 12.41
C GLN A 5 -2.39 -3.28 11.54
N GLY A 6 -2.43 -3.78 10.32
CA GLY A 6 -3.48 -3.49 9.35
C GLY A 6 -3.23 -4.23 8.04
N SER A 7 -4.18 -4.11 7.12
CA SER A 7 -4.06 -4.69 5.77
C SER A 7 -4.05 -3.56 4.74
N VAL A 8 -2.98 -3.46 3.95
CA VAL A 8 -2.87 -2.45 2.88
C VAL A 8 -3.84 -2.80 1.76
N THR A 9 -4.76 -1.89 1.46
CA THR A 9 -5.82 -2.08 0.47
C THR A 9 -5.46 -1.48 -0.89
N ALA A 10 -4.78 -0.33 -0.91
CA ALA A 10 -4.41 0.37 -2.15
C ALA A 10 -3.16 1.25 -1.96
N LEU A 11 -2.55 1.61 -3.08
CA LEU A 11 -1.53 2.68 -3.14
C LEU A 11 -2.22 4.03 -3.39
N ILE A 12 -1.69 5.09 -2.80
CA ILE A 12 -2.11 6.46 -3.10
C ILE A 12 -1.22 6.97 -4.22
N GLU A 13 -1.79 7.20 -5.39
CA GLU A 13 -1.10 7.63 -6.59
C GLU A 13 -1.60 9.01 -7.03
N ASP A 14 -0.66 9.88 -7.38
CA ASP A 14 -0.92 11.20 -7.95
C ASP A 14 0.00 11.40 -9.16
N CYS A 15 -0.59 11.57 -10.35
CA CYS A 15 0.13 11.72 -11.62
C CYS A 15 1.23 10.67 -11.87
N GLY A 16 0.99 9.39 -11.59
CA GLY A 16 2.00 8.33 -11.74
C GLY A 16 3.01 8.23 -10.62
N ILE A 17 2.92 9.09 -9.59
CA ILE A 17 3.83 9.10 -8.44
C ILE A 17 3.10 8.53 -7.23
N ILE A 18 3.67 7.49 -6.62
CA ILE A 18 3.17 6.93 -5.36
C ILE A 18 3.50 7.90 -4.22
N LYS A 19 2.47 8.38 -3.52
CA LYS A 19 2.57 9.29 -2.37
C LYS A 19 2.42 8.57 -1.02
N GLY A 20 1.89 7.34 -1.03
CA GLY A 20 1.57 6.64 0.19
C GLY A 20 0.74 5.37 -0.02
N VAL A 21 0.08 4.94 1.04
CA VAL A 21 -0.78 3.75 1.08
C VAL A 21 -2.08 4.04 1.80
N LYS A 22 -3.14 3.37 1.35
CA LYS A 22 -4.39 3.23 2.10
C LYS A 22 -4.41 1.84 2.73
N TYR A 23 -4.76 1.75 4.00
CA TYR A 23 -4.85 0.49 4.73
C TYR A 23 -6.07 0.46 5.63
N LYS A 24 -6.53 -0.76 5.92
CA LYS A 24 -7.59 -1.01 6.89
C LYS A 24 -6.96 -1.28 8.26
N SER A 25 -7.34 -0.50 9.26
CA SER A 25 -6.91 -0.68 10.64
C SER A 25 -7.54 -1.95 11.25
N MET A 26 -7.06 -2.36 12.43
CA MET A 26 -7.68 -3.47 13.18
C MET A 26 -9.14 -3.18 13.58
N ASN A 27 -9.51 -1.91 13.72
CA ASN A 27 -10.88 -1.49 14.01
C ASN A 27 -11.77 -1.48 12.76
N GLY A 28 -11.16 -1.65 11.58
CA GLY A 28 -11.85 -1.67 10.31
C GLY A 28 -11.91 -0.32 9.60
N ASP A 29 -11.31 0.72 10.16
CA ASP A 29 -11.25 2.06 9.57
C ASP A 29 -10.31 2.06 8.36
N GLU A 30 -10.68 2.79 7.30
CA GLU A 30 -9.75 3.12 6.23
C GLU A 30 -8.87 4.29 6.65
N VAL A 31 -7.56 4.07 6.65
CA VAL A 31 -6.56 5.05 7.06
C VAL A 31 -5.57 5.24 5.91
N GLU A 32 -5.06 6.46 5.79
CA GLU A 32 -4.05 6.84 4.80
C GLU A 32 -2.72 7.16 5.49
N ALA A 33 -1.63 6.67 4.92
CA ALA A 33 -0.29 6.97 5.37
C ALA A 33 0.56 7.46 4.18
N TYR A 34 1.20 8.61 4.36
CA TYR A 34 1.99 9.28 3.33
C TYR A 34 3.48 9.15 3.62
N ALA A 35 4.26 8.85 2.58
CA ALA A 35 5.71 8.74 2.67
C ALA A 35 6.35 9.07 1.31
N PRO A 36 7.58 9.63 1.30
CA PRO A 36 8.30 9.92 0.07
C PRO A 36 8.75 8.66 -0.69
N LEU A 37 8.82 7.51 -0.01
CA LEU A 37 9.15 6.22 -0.59
C LEU A 37 8.29 5.13 0.04
N THR A 38 7.62 4.34 -0.80
CA THR A 38 6.79 3.20 -0.39
C THR A 38 7.41 1.92 -0.93
N VAL A 39 7.70 0.96 -0.04
CA VAL A 39 8.25 -0.36 -0.41
C VAL A 39 7.16 -1.42 -0.21
N VAL A 40 6.88 -2.19 -1.26
CA VAL A 40 5.91 -3.29 -1.23
C VAL A 40 6.65 -4.62 -1.04
N CYS A 41 6.37 -5.34 0.06
CA CYS A 41 6.99 -6.60 0.44
C CYS A 41 5.96 -7.61 1.01
N ASP A 42 4.81 -7.73 0.35
CA ASP A 42 3.64 -8.54 0.76
C ASP A 42 3.61 -9.96 0.18
N GLY A 43 4.72 -10.41 -0.42
CA GLY A 43 4.93 -11.81 -0.84
C GLY A 43 4.33 -12.19 -2.20
N CYS A 44 4.26 -13.50 -2.48
CA CYS A 44 3.94 -14.04 -3.80
C CYS A 44 2.52 -13.71 -4.30
N PHE A 45 1.57 -13.53 -3.38
CA PHE A 45 0.16 -13.24 -3.66
C PHE A 45 -0.18 -11.78 -3.39
N SER A 46 0.78 -10.89 -3.66
CA SER A 46 0.59 -9.44 -3.54
C SER A 46 -0.67 -8.96 -4.26
N ASN A 47 -1.54 -8.26 -3.54
CA ASN A 47 -2.71 -7.61 -4.11
C ASN A 47 -2.33 -6.39 -4.96
N LEU A 48 -1.17 -5.77 -4.68
CA LEU A 48 -0.70 -4.55 -5.33
C LEU A 48 0.07 -4.83 -6.63
N ARG A 49 0.57 -6.06 -6.82
CA ARG A 49 1.41 -6.43 -7.98
C ARG A 49 0.79 -6.06 -9.33
N ARG A 50 -0.53 -6.23 -9.49
CA ARG A 50 -1.24 -5.96 -10.74
C ARG A 50 -1.20 -4.48 -11.15
N SER A 51 -1.16 -3.57 -10.17
CA SER A 51 -1.09 -2.13 -10.42
C SER A 51 0.34 -1.66 -10.69
N LEU A 52 1.34 -2.40 -10.20
CA LEU A 52 2.76 -2.02 -10.29
C LEU A 52 3.50 -2.61 -11.49
N CYS A 53 3.03 -3.73 -12.04
CA CYS A 53 3.70 -4.38 -13.15
C CYS A 53 2.72 -5.11 -14.07
N TYR A 54 3.09 -5.19 -15.34
CA TYR A 54 2.41 -6.09 -16.28
C TYR A 54 2.85 -7.53 -16.00
N PRO A 55 1.91 -8.49 -15.98
CA PRO A 55 2.27 -9.90 -15.90
C PRO A 55 3.16 -10.27 -17.10
N LYS A 56 4.20 -11.07 -16.84
CA LYS A 56 5.02 -11.70 -17.88
C LYS A 56 4.36 -12.98 -18.38
#